data_AF-A0A3D4YEQ8-F1
#
_entry.id   AF-A0A3D4YEQ8-F1
#
_cell.length_a   1.000
_cell.length_b   1.000
_cell.length_c   1.000
_cell.angle_alpha   90.00
_cell.angle_beta   90.00
_cell.angle_gamma   90.00
#
_symmetry.space_group_name_H-M   'P 1'
#
loop_
_entity.id
_entity.type
_entity.pdbx_description
1 polymer ?
#
loop_
_entity_poly.entity_id
_entity_poly.type
_entity_poly.pdbx_seq_one_letter_code
_entity_poly.pdbx_strand_id
1 'polypeptide(L)'
;MFRFFKNKFFLVTTLFFSIQFSPSVFVFAEVQAVKTELEVKKILDKTTDKTLIFFDIDYLLLQPEKDFLQMGALKHHNEVVSWNLNRLSPSEQDVVVSAMLALEPSVVLSPELIKKIAILKKKKRTLIGISSELTAPVDLAEKKSISMMEEKLQKLKKYGIHFLGPNETITFDNIPENKGSRPVYKQGIIFTNGERTPRGDIIKNFLEKIKTAEKFDSVVYIDDKQANCNEVYEEFSKLEKPQFKKITVLYFNKALLFPEKQMETVPFERKFIEFIRSTKTVTP
;
A
#
# COMPACT_ATOMS: atom_id res chain seq x y z
N MET A 1 10.34 -60.92 -73.79
CA MET A 1 9.06 -61.50 -73.34
C MET A 1 8.75 -60.95 -71.95
N PHE A 2 7.75 -60.04 -71.85
CA PHE A 2 6.94 -59.64 -70.65
C PHE A 2 7.66 -59.22 -69.35
N ARG A 3 7.29 -58.19 -68.56
CA ARG A 3 6.27 -57.11 -68.56
C ARG A 3 6.58 -56.22 -67.33
N PHE A 4 6.44 -54.89 -67.45
CA PHE A 4 5.72 -53.92 -66.56
C PHE A 4 5.79 -54.05 -65.01
N PHE A 5 5.81 -53.02 -64.16
CA PHE A 5 5.93 -51.54 -64.19
C PHE A 5 5.69 -51.04 -62.72
N LYS A 6 6.03 -49.77 -62.44
CA LYS A 6 5.45 -48.85 -61.43
C LYS A 6 5.81 -49.00 -59.93
N ASN A 7 6.49 -47.99 -59.37
CA ASN A 7 5.90 -46.88 -58.58
C ASN A 7 6.92 -46.27 -57.58
N LYS A 8 7.12 -44.94 -57.63
CA LYS A 8 6.74 -43.95 -56.58
C LYS A 8 7.74 -43.90 -55.41
N PHE A 9 8.18 -42.79 -54.84
CA PHE A 9 7.65 -41.44 -54.78
C PHE A 9 8.78 -40.55 -54.24
N PHE A 10 8.97 -39.38 -54.84
CA PHE A 10 9.76 -38.28 -54.27
C PHE A 10 9.01 -37.78 -53.02
N LEU A 11 9.58 -37.89 -51.83
CA LEU A 11 9.05 -37.20 -50.64
C LEU A 11 10.09 -36.15 -50.21
N VAL A 12 9.92 -34.95 -50.76
CA VAL A 12 10.54 -33.73 -50.24
C VAL A 12 9.79 -33.40 -48.96
N THR A 13 10.40 -33.73 -47.81
CA THR A 13 9.89 -33.36 -46.49
C THR A 13 10.17 -31.87 -46.29
N THR A 14 9.27 -31.02 -46.77
CA THR A 14 9.23 -29.60 -46.41
C THR A 14 8.78 -29.52 -44.96
N LEU A 15 9.75 -29.46 -44.04
CA LEU A 15 9.52 -29.23 -42.61
C LEU A 15 9.02 -27.79 -42.44
N PHE A 16 7.70 -27.59 -42.52
CA PHE A 16 7.07 -26.34 -42.12
C PHE A 16 7.22 -26.20 -40.60
N PHE A 17 8.27 -25.51 -40.17
CA PHE A 17 8.36 -24.93 -38.84
C PHE A 17 7.28 -23.85 -38.73
N SER A 18 6.07 -24.24 -38.33
CA SER A 18 5.09 -23.31 -37.79
C SER A 18 5.67 -22.76 -36.48
N ILE A 19 6.40 -21.65 -36.56
CA ILE A 19 6.66 -20.78 -35.43
C ILE A 19 5.27 -20.33 -34.97
N GLN A 20 4.72 -21.04 -33.99
CA GLN A 20 3.58 -20.56 -33.24
C GLN A 20 4.07 -19.29 -32.57
N PHE A 21 3.73 -18.15 -33.17
CA PHE A 21 3.72 -16.87 -32.49
C PHE A 21 2.82 -17.08 -31.27
N SER A 22 3.44 -17.44 -30.15
CA SER A 22 2.78 -17.33 -28.86
C SER A 22 2.35 -15.88 -28.79
N PRO A 23 1.04 -15.58 -28.74
CA PRO A 23 0.59 -14.21 -28.56
C PRO A 23 1.37 -13.71 -27.36
N SER A 24 2.20 -12.70 -27.59
CA SER A 24 2.97 -12.04 -26.55
C SER A 24 2.03 -11.83 -25.40
N VAL A 25 2.22 -12.58 -24.32
CA VAL A 25 1.44 -12.44 -23.10
C VAL A 25 1.73 -11.02 -22.67
N PHE A 26 0.80 -10.11 -22.98
CA PHE A 26 0.90 -8.74 -22.54
C PHE A 26 0.93 -8.83 -21.02
N VAL A 27 2.10 -8.56 -20.44
CA VAL A 27 2.29 -8.62 -19.00
C VAL A 27 1.36 -7.56 -18.41
N PHE A 28 0.24 -8.05 -17.91
CA PHE A 28 -0.90 -7.27 -17.44
C PHE A 28 -0.59 -6.56 -16.12
N ALA A 29 0.21 -7.21 -15.29
CA ALA A 29 0.63 -6.72 -13.99
C ALA A 29 2.13 -6.99 -13.78
N GLU A 30 2.83 -6.03 -13.17
CA GLU A 30 4.23 -6.17 -12.77
C GLU A 30 4.44 -5.66 -11.34
N VAL A 31 5.20 -6.40 -10.53
CA VAL A 31 5.77 -5.89 -9.27
C VAL A 31 7.21 -5.47 -9.54
N GLN A 32 7.49 -4.18 -9.36
CA GLN A 32 8.80 -3.60 -9.56
C GLN A 32 9.35 -3.09 -8.22
N ALA A 33 10.47 -3.66 -7.78
CA ALA A 33 11.26 -3.04 -6.72
C ALA A 33 12.01 -1.82 -7.28
N VAL A 34 11.78 -0.66 -6.69
CA VAL A 34 12.46 0.60 -7.04
C VAL A 34 13.32 1.06 -5.88
N LYS A 35 14.50 1.59 -6.18
CA LYS A 35 15.52 1.97 -5.18
C LYS A 35 15.54 3.47 -4.91
N THR A 36 15.04 4.27 -5.86
CA THR A 36 15.16 5.73 -5.79
C THR A 36 13.84 6.43 -6.06
N GLU A 37 13.66 7.61 -5.46
CA GLU A 37 12.52 8.48 -5.78
C GLU A 37 12.50 8.91 -7.25
N LEU A 38 13.66 8.98 -7.90
CA LEU A 38 13.74 9.32 -9.32
C LEU A 38 13.07 8.26 -10.20
N GLU A 39 13.22 6.97 -9.87
CA GLU A 39 12.54 5.88 -10.57
C GLU A 39 11.03 5.96 -10.38
N VAL A 40 10.57 6.18 -9.15
CA VAL A 40 9.14 6.42 -8.85
C VAL A 40 8.61 7.60 -9.66
N LYS A 41 9.33 8.72 -9.68
CA LYS A 41 8.96 9.93 -10.44
C LYS A 41 8.86 9.65 -11.94
N LYS A 42 9.83 8.94 -12.52
CA LYS A 42 9.82 8.55 -13.96
C LYS A 42 8.59 7.71 -14.31
N ILE A 43 8.17 6.82 -13.42
CA ILE A 43 6.96 6.00 -13.61
C ILE A 43 5.72 6.89 -13.52
N LEU A 44 5.65 7.75 -12.49
CA LEU A 44 4.56 8.71 -12.30
C LEU A 44 4.44 9.74 -13.43
N ASP A 45 5.55 10.13 -14.06
CA ASP A 45 5.57 11.03 -15.24
C ASP A 45 4.88 10.44 -16.48
N LYS A 46 4.84 9.10 -16.58
CA LYS A 46 4.20 8.39 -17.69
C LYS A 46 2.71 8.13 -17.49
N THR A 47 2.20 8.36 -16.28
CA THR A 47 0.77 8.14 -15.96
C THR A 47 -0.13 9.10 -16.72
N THR A 48 -1.38 8.71 -16.98
CA THR A 48 -2.42 9.50 -17.66
C THR A 48 -3.60 9.79 -16.73
N ASP A 49 -4.61 10.51 -17.20
CA ASP A 49 -5.84 10.82 -16.46
C ASP A 49 -6.73 9.58 -16.31
N LYS A 50 -6.44 8.56 -17.11
CA LYS A 50 -6.96 7.20 -17.00
C LYS A 50 -6.14 6.30 -16.08
N THR A 51 -5.12 6.83 -15.41
CA THR A 51 -4.39 6.09 -14.38
C THR A 51 -4.93 6.42 -12.99
N LEU A 52 -5.28 5.39 -12.23
CA LEU A 52 -5.57 5.47 -10.80
C LEU A 52 -4.28 5.21 -10.02
N ILE A 53 -3.94 6.10 -9.08
CA ILE A 53 -2.67 6.02 -8.36
C ILE A 53 -2.95 5.90 -6.86
N PHE A 54 -2.43 4.84 -6.24
CA PHE A 54 -2.48 4.60 -4.81
C PHE A 54 -1.10 4.85 -4.20
N PHE A 55 -1.09 5.59 -3.10
CA PHE A 55 0.08 5.80 -2.27
C PHE A 55 -0.20 5.26 -0.88
N ASP A 56 0.62 4.32 -0.43
CA ASP A 56 0.81 4.20 1.00
C ASP A 56 1.27 5.54 1.60
N ILE A 57 0.90 5.81 2.84
CA ILE A 57 1.26 7.05 3.52
C ILE A 57 2.37 6.82 4.53
N ASP A 58 2.31 5.72 5.28
CA ASP A 58 3.09 5.47 6.48
C ASP A 58 4.39 4.76 6.18
N TYR A 59 5.51 5.40 6.48
CA TYR A 59 6.86 5.00 6.08
C TYR A 59 7.14 5.11 4.56
N LEU A 60 6.17 5.54 3.76
CA LEU A 60 6.39 6.04 2.40
C LEU A 60 6.50 7.58 2.34
N LEU A 61 5.48 8.31 2.82
CA LEU A 61 5.44 9.78 2.77
C LEU A 61 5.82 10.43 4.09
N LEU A 62 5.34 9.85 5.19
CA LEU A 62 5.55 10.31 6.55
C LEU A 62 6.11 9.19 7.42
N GLN A 63 6.82 9.53 8.48
CA GLN A 63 7.13 8.60 9.56
C GLN A 63 7.11 9.33 10.91
N PRO A 64 7.04 8.62 12.05
CA PRO A 64 7.19 9.24 13.36
C PRO A 64 8.52 9.99 13.50
N GLU A 65 8.49 11.15 14.15
CA GLU A 65 9.67 11.98 14.44
C GLU A 65 10.57 11.32 15.49
N LYS A 66 9.98 10.66 16.49
CA LYS A 66 10.70 9.97 17.56
C LYS A 66 11.58 8.85 16.98
N ASP A 67 12.89 8.97 17.16
CA ASP A 67 13.91 8.05 16.60
C ASP A 67 13.59 6.56 16.81
N PHE A 68 13.12 6.17 17.99
CA PHE A 68 12.82 4.76 18.32
C PHE A 68 11.55 4.19 17.64
N LEU A 69 10.76 5.04 16.98
CA LEU A 69 9.57 4.66 16.20
C LEU A 69 9.81 4.77 14.69
N GLN A 70 11.02 5.16 14.26
CA GLN A 70 11.39 5.19 12.84
C GLN A 70 11.68 3.77 12.33
N MET A 71 11.43 3.50 11.04
CA MET A 71 11.52 2.15 10.47
C MET A 71 12.89 1.50 10.64
N GLY A 72 13.97 2.29 10.55
CA GLY A 72 15.34 1.83 10.79
C GLY A 72 15.50 1.21 12.17
N ALA A 73 15.14 1.97 13.23
CA ALA A 73 15.23 1.52 14.61
C ALA A 73 14.30 0.33 14.89
N LEU A 74 13.06 0.36 14.40
CA LEU A 74 12.11 -0.75 14.56
C LEU A 74 12.64 -2.05 13.94
N LYS A 75 13.29 -1.96 12.77
CA LYS A 75 13.90 -3.11 12.09
C LYS A 75 15.18 -3.57 12.77
N HIS A 76 16.03 -2.64 13.20
CA HIS A 76 17.27 -2.94 13.91
C HIS A 76 16.99 -3.68 15.22
N HIS A 77 15.92 -3.31 15.93
CA HIS A 77 15.48 -3.93 17.17
C HIS A 77 14.25 -4.83 17.00
N ASN A 78 14.11 -5.50 15.85
CA ASN A 78 12.92 -6.30 15.51
C ASN A 78 12.59 -7.37 16.57
N GLU A 79 13.59 -7.97 17.23
CA GLU A 79 13.38 -8.94 18.30
C GLU A 79 12.64 -8.32 19.50
N VAL A 80 13.08 -7.12 19.95
CA VAL A 80 12.44 -6.38 21.04
C VAL A 80 11.02 -5.96 20.65
N VAL A 81 10.85 -5.45 19.43
CA VAL A 81 9.55 -5.04 18.90
C VAL A 81 8.59 -6.23 18.87
N SER A 82 9.02 -7.34 18.26
CA SER A 82 8.23 -8.57 18.13
C SER A 82 7.90 -9.16 19.51
N TRP A 83 8.87 -9.24 20.42
CA TRP A 83 8.66 -9.76 21.78
C TRP A 83 7.59 -8.98 22.53
N ASN A 84 7.62 -7.64 22.46
CA ASN A 84 6.67 -6.80 23.18
C ASN A 84 5.28 -6.80 22.52
N LEU A 85 5.20 -6.73 21.18
CA LEU A 85 3.92 -6.74 20.47
C LEU A 85 3.21 -8.10 20.54
N ASN A 86 3.93 -9.22 20.47
CA ASN A 86 3.33 -10.57 20.52
C ASN A 86 2.69 -10.92 21.87
N ARG A 87 2.96 -10.13 22.91
CA ARG A 87 2.32 -10.25 24.24
C ARG A 87 0.99 -9.51 24.33
N LEU A 88 0.68 -8.70 23.34
CA LEU A 88 -0.58 -7.98 23.21
C LEU A 88 -1.54 -8.81 22.35
N SER A 89 -2.84 -8.71 22.64
CA SER A 89 -3.85 -9.22 21.72
C SER A 89 -3.71 -8.55 20.35
N PRO A 90 -4.16 -9.18 19.27
CA PRO A 90 -4.13 -8.57 17.95
C PRO A 90 -4.69 -7.13 17.98
N SER A 91 -5.86 -6.97 18.59
CA SER A 91 -6.55 -5.70 18.68
C SER A 91 -5.76 -4.60 19.41
N GLU A 92 -5.01 -4.96 20.45
CA GLU A 92 -4.10 -4.02 21.13
C GLU A 92 -2.89 -3.65 20.28
N GLN A 93 -2.35 -4.59 19.48
CA GLN A 93 -1.26 -4.27 18.54
C GLN A 93 -1.71 -3.23 17.51
N ASP A 94 -2.95 -3.33 16.99
CA ASP A 94 -3.48 -2.32 16.05
C ASP A 94 -3.62 -0.95 16.70
N VAL A 95 -3.96 -0.88 17.99
CA VAL A 95 -4.00 0.38 18.75
C VAL A 95 -2.60 0.97 18.87
N VAL A 96 -1.59 0.16 19.22
CA VAL A 96 -0.18 0.60 19.32
C VAL A 96 0.30 1.15 17.98
N VAL A 97 0.10 0.39 16.89
CA VAL A 97 0.54 0.79 15.54
C VAL A 97 -0.20 2.04 15.07
N SER A 98 -1.53 2.09 15.24
CA SER A 98 -2.32 3.25 14.84
C SER A 98 -1.97 4.50 15.65
N ALA A 99 -1.70 4.37 16.96
CA ALA A 99 -1.24 5.48 17.79
C ALA A 99 0.12 6.00 17.33
N MET A 100 1.04 5.09 16.99
CA MET A 100 2.37 5.43 16.50
C MET A 100 2.28 6.26 15.21
N LEU A 101 1.41 5.86 14.28
CA LEU A 101 1.27 6.50 12.98
C LEU A 101 0.42 7.78 13.02
N ALA A 102 -0.63 7.81 13.84
CA ALA A 102 -1.59 8.92 13.90
C ALA A 102 -1.22 10.00 14.93
N LEU A 103 -0.80 9.62 16.13
CA LEU A 103 -0.75 10.55 17.28
C LEU A 103 0.65 11.12 17.51
N GLU A 104 1.69 10.39 17.13
CA GLU A 104 3.06 10.89 17.26
C GLU A 104 3.35 11.99 16.24
N PRO A 105 4.12 13.04 16.59
CA PRO A 105 4.64 13.99 15.61
C PRO A 105 5.35 13.25 14.49
N SER A 106 5.28 13.79 13.27
CA SER A 106 5.85 13.13 12.09
C SER A 106 6.85 14.00 11.36
N VAL A 107 7.73 13.36 10.63
CA VAL A 107 8.63 13.99 9.67
C VAL A 107 8.29 13.54 8.26
N VAL A 108 8.56 14.39 7.29
CA VAL A 108 8.38 14.08 5.87
C VAL A 108 9.56 13.25 5.39
N LEU A 109 9.28 12.08 4.82
CA LEU A 109 10.28 11.20 4.22
C LEU A 109 10.66 11.61 2.79
N SER A 110 9.66 11.99 1.99
CA SER A 110 9.83 12.28 0.57
C SER A 110 9.21 13.63 0.17
N PRO A 111 9.86 14.77 0.46
CA PRO A 111 9.37 16.09 0.05
C PRO A 111 9.14 16.20 -1.46
N GLU A 112 10.00 15.56 -2.26
CA GLU A 112 9.89 15.56 -3.72
C GLU A 112 8.69 14.74 -4.22
N LEU A 113 8.35 13.64 -3.53
CA LEU A 113 7.16 12.85 -3.87
C LEU A 113 5.87 13.61 -3.49
N ILE A 114 5.87 14.35 -2.38
CA ILE A 114 4.76 15.25 -2.01
C ILE A 114 4.57 16.34 -3.08
N LYS A 115 5.65 17.00 -3.51
CA LYS A 115 5.58 17.96 -4.64
C LYS A 115 5.02 17.30 -5.90
N LYS A 116 5.43 16.07 -6.18
CA LYS A 116 4.95 15.29 -7.33
C LYS A 116 3.45 14.99 -7.22
N ILE A 117 2.94 14.58 -6.05
CA ILE A 117 1.51 14.40 -5.77
C ILE A 117 0.73 15.70 -6.07
N ALA A 118 1.22 16.85 -5.60
CA ALA A 118 0.59 18.14 -5.87
C ALA A 118 0.53 18.47 -7.37
N ILE A 119 1.60 18.17 -8.12
CA ILE A 119 1.63 18.35 -9.59
C ILE A 119 0.64 17.43 -10.29
N LEU A 120 0.60 16.13 -9.92
CA LEU A 120 -0.31 15.16 -10.51
C LEU A 120 -1.77 15.55 -10.27
N LYS A 121 -2.09 16.03 -9.07
CA LYS A 121 -3.40 16.57 -8.73
C LYS A 121 -3.79 17.77 -9.61
N LYS A 122 -2.88 18.74 -9.81
CA LYS A 122 -3.11 19.86 -10.75
C LYS A 122 -3.38 19.40 -12.18
N LYS A 123 -2.77 18.28 -12.58
CA LYS A 123 -3.02 17.59 -13.87
C LYS A 123 -4.27 16.69 -13.86
N LYS A 124 -5.15 16.84 -12.86
CA LYS A 124 -6.41 16.10 -12.70
C LYS A 124 -6.24 14.56 -12.67
N ARG A 125 -5.07 14.07 -12.20
CA ARG A 125 -4.86 12.64 -11.93
C ARG A 125 -5.67 12.23 -10.70
N THR A 126 -6.19 11.00 -10.69
CA THR A 126 -6.87 10.47 -9.50
C THR A 126 -5.84 9.81 -8.59
N LEU A 127 -5.69 10.37 -7.39
CA LEU A 127 -4.71 9.94 -6.39
C LEU A 127 -5.46 9.56 -5.12
N ILE A 128 -5.15 8.40 -4.57
CA ILE A 128 -5.73 7.86 -3.34
C ILE A 128 -4.60 7.57 -2.36
N GLY A 129 -4.75 8.01 -1.11
CA GLY A 129 -3.88 7.63 -0.01
C GLY A 129 -4.38 6.35 0.66
N ILE A 130 -3.49 5.55 1.22
CA ILE A 130 -3.82 4.37 2.01
C ILE A 130 -3.06 4.47 3.34
N SER A 131 -3.75 4.17 4.43
CA SER A 131 -3.26 4.37 5.78
C SER A 131 -3.81 3.26 6.69
N SER A 132 -2.98 2.74 7.59
CA SER A 132 -3.33 1.54 8.39
C SER A 132 -4.12 1.83 9.68
N GLU A 133 -4.49 3.09 9.94
CA GLU A 133 -5.09 3.49 11.21
C GLU A 133 -6.45 2.85 11.47
N LEU A 134 -6.72 2.60 12.76
CA LEU A 134 -8.05 2.32 13.28
C LEU A 134 -9.03 3.46 12.95
N THR A 135 -10.24 3.05 12.55
CA THR A 135 -11.32 3.96 12.13
C THR A 135 -12.30 4.26 13.26
N ALA A 136 -12.44 3.34 14.22
CA ALA A 136 -13.19 3.57 15.44
C ALA A 136 -12.39 4.48 16.39
N PRO A 137 -13.05 5.36 17.16
CA PRO A 137 -12.41 6.04 18.27
C PRO A 137 -11.87 5.04 19.30
N VAL A 138 -10.75 5.38 19.94
CA VAL A 138 -10.15 4.56 21.00
C VAL A 138 -9.95 5.36 22.28
N ASP A 139 -10.13 4.70 23.41
CA ASP A 139 -9.73 5.21 24.71
C ASP A 139 -8.27 4.82 24.95
N LEU A 140 -7.41 5.80 25.18
CA LEU A 140 -6.02 5.60 25.62
C LEU A 140 -5.89 6.00 27.10
N ALA A 141 -4.75 5.69 27.71
CA ALA A 141 -4.52 5.90 29.15
C ALA A 141 -4.84 7.34 29.62
N GLU A 142 -4.54 8.36 28.80
CA GLU A 142 -4.69 9.77 29.17
C GLU A 142 -5.83 10.50 28.43
N LYS A 143 -6.45 9.85 27.45
CA LYS A 143 -7.36 10.51 26.51
C LYS A 143 -8.47 9.55 26.08
N LYS A 144 -9.72 9.99 26.17
CA LYS A 144 -10.90 9.19 25.79
C LYS A 144 -11.39 9.54 24.38
N SER A 145 -11.92 8.54 23.68
CA SER A 145 -12.60 8.66 22.39
C SER A 145 -11.78 9.40 21.32
N ILE A 146 -10.48 9.09 21.21
CA ILE A 146 -9.60 9.70 20.21
C ILE A 146 -9.87 9.07 18.84
N SER A 147 -10.15 9.90 17.84
CA SER A 147 -10.22 9.45 16.44
C SER A 147 -8.85 9.56 15.78
N MET A 148 -8.15 8.44 15.65
CA MET A 148 -6.85 8.36 14.97
C MET A 148 -6.93 8.73 13.49
N MET A 149 -8.06 8.43 12.85
CA MET A 149 -8.35 8.86 11.48
C MET A 149 -8.35 10.39 11.35
N GLU A 150 -9.05 11.10 12.24
CA GLU A 150 -9.12 12.57 12.17
C GLU A 150 -7.77 13.21 12.47
N GLU A 151 -7.02 12.68 13.44
CA GLU A 151 -5.65 13.11 13.74
C GLU A 151 -4.74 12.93 12.52
N LYS A 152 -4.85 11.81 11.81
CA LYS A 152 -4.11 11.56 10.57
C LYS A 152 -4.50 12.54 9.45
N LEU A 153 -5.79 12.83 9.27
CA LEU A 153 -6.25 13.82 8.28
C LEU A 153 -5.70 15.22 8.58
N GLN A 154 -5.73 15.65 9.84
CA GLN A 154 -5.15 16.92 10.28
C GLN A 154 -3.64 16.96 10.05
N LYS A 155 -2.95 15.87 10.36
CA LYS A 155 -1.51 15.71 10.12
C LYS A 155 -1.17 15.85 8.63
N LEU A 156 -1.89 15.17 7.74
CA LEU A 156 -1.67 15.27 6.30
C LEU A 156 -1.90 16.70 5.80
N LYS A 157 -2.95 17.37 6.29
CA LYS A 157 -3.21 18.79 6.00
C LYS A 157 -2.04 19.68 6.42
N LYS A 158 -1.44 19.46 7.60
CA LYS A 158 -0.28 20.21 8.09
C LYS A 158 0.93 20.08 7.16
N TYR A 159 1.17 18.91 6.58
CA TYR A 159 2.27 18.69 5.63
C TYR A 159 1.93 19.01 4.17
N GLY A 160 0.74 19.58 3.90
CA GLY A 160 0.30 19.91 2.55
C GLY A 160 0.02 18.68 1.67
N ILE A 161 -0.21 17.51 2.28
CA ILE A 161 -0.56 16.28 1.59
C ILE A 161 -2.09 16.24 1.46
N HIS A 162 -2.57 16.31 0.23
CA HIS A 162 -4.00 16.36 -0.05
C HIS A 162 -4.37 15.42 -1.19
N PHE A 163 -5.11 14.37 -0.86
CA PHE A 163 -5.82 13.56 -1.83
C PHE A 163 -7.18 14.18 -2.15
N LEU A 164 -7.75 13.85 -3.31
CA LEU A 164 -9.07 14.35 -3.72
C LEU A 164 -10.10 13.25 -3.49
N GLY A 165 -11.09 13.51 -2.65
CA GLY A 165 -12.19 12.58 -2.41
C GLY A 165 -13.36 13.22 -1.67
N PRO A 166 -14.44 12.46 -1.42
CA PRO A 166 -15.63 12.97 -0.73
C PRO A 166 -15.30 13.32 0.71
N ASN A 167 -16.02 14.31 1.27
CA ASN A 167 -15.99 14.58 2.70
C ASN A 167 -16.79 13.54 3.50
N GLU A 168 -17.79 12.95 2.84
CA GLU A 168 -18.59 11.85 3.34
C GLU A 168 -17.72 10.60 3.51
N THR A 169 -17.94 9.88 4.60
CA THR A 169 -17.27 8.60 4.86
C THR A 169 -17.97 7.50 4.08
N ILE A 170 -17.22 6.76 3.26
CA ILE A 170 -17.70 5.54 2.61
C ILE A 170 -17.14 4.33 3.36
N THR A 171 -18.00 3.55 4.01
CA THR A 171 -17.61 2.33 4.74
C THR A 171 -17.49 1.13 3.79
N PHE A 172 -16.56 0.21 4.04
CA PHE A 172 -16.40 -1.04 3.28
C PHE A 172 -17.06 -2.22 3.99
N ASP A 173 -18.37 -2.39 3.76
CA ASP A 173 -19.21 -3.30 4.54
C ASP A 173 -18.95 -4.81 4.34
N ASN A 174 -18.21 -5.18 3.30
CA ASN A 174 -17.87 -6.58 3.06
C ASN A 174 -16.54 -6.99 3.72
N ILE A 175 -15.84 -6.05 4.35
CA ILE A 175 -14.62 -6.34 5.09
C ILE A 175 -14.98 -6.54 6.57
N PRO A 176 -14.44 -7.59 7.23
CA PRO A 176 -14.68 -7.85 8.65
C PRO A 176 -14.40 -6.65 9.54
N GLU A 177 -15.18 -6.54 10.61
CA GLU A 177 -14.98 -5.51 11.62
C GLU A 177 -13.71 -5.74 12.44
N ASN A 178 -13.08 -4.63 12.82
CA ASN A 178 -12.03 -4.60 13.83
C ASN A 178 -12.33 -3.45 14.80
N LYS A 179 -12.29 -3.74 16.10
CA LYS A 179 -12.70 -2.82 17.18
C LYS A 179 -14.10 -2.18 16.96
N GLY A 180 -15.05 -2.95 16.42
CA GLY A 180 -16.43 -2.48 16.20
C GLY A 180 -16.57 -1.43 15.09
N SER A 181 -15.56 -1.30 14.23
CA SER A 181 -15.63 -0.46 13.03
C SER A 181 -15.09 -1.23 11.82
N ARG A 182 -15.20 -0.63 10.64
CA ARG A 182 -14.78 -1.22 9.35
C ARG A 182 -13.83 -0.27 8.63
N PRO A 183 -13.07 -0.76 7.66
CA PRO A 183 -12.31 0.10 6.76
C PRO A 183 -13.20 1.17 6.11
N VAL A 184 -12.67 2.37 5.89
CA VAL A 184 -13.42 3.49 5.31
C VAL A 184 -12.61 4.26 4.27
N TYR A 185 -13.29 4.96 3.38
CA TYR A 185 -12.72 5.95 2.47
C TYR A 185 -13.27 7.34 2.77
N LYS A 186 -12.36 8.30 3.03
CA LYS A 186 -12.70 9.68 3.39
C LYS A 186 -11.60 10.63 2.91
N GLN A 187 -11.99 11.75 2.30
CA GLN A 187 -11.08 12.81 1.83
C GLN A 187 -9.92 12.31 0.94
N GLY A 188 -10.19 11.30 0.12
CA GLY A 188 -9.20 10.74 -0.79
C GLY A 188 -8.27 9.72 -0.13
N ILE A 189 -8.55 9.29 1.09
CA ILE A 189 -7.73 8.33 1.85
C ILE A 189 -8.58 7.13 2.25
N ILE A 190 -8.03 5.95 2.02
CA ILE A 190 -8.53 4.68 2.52
C ILE A 190 -7.85 4.41 3.87
N PHE A 191 -8.64 4.25 4.92
CA PHE A 191 -8.21 3.79 6.23
C PHE A 191 -8.55 2.30 6.35
N THR A 192 -7.54 1.45 6.48
CA THR A 192 -7.71 -0.02 6.44
C THR A 192 -8.23 -0.60 7.75
N ASN A 193 -8.44 0.23 8.77
CA ASN A 193 -8.90 -0.16 10.10
C ASN A 193 -7.98 -1.20 10.78
N GLY A 194 -6.67 -0.95 10.76
CA GLY A 194 -5.64 -1.81 11.32
C GLY A 194 -4.67 -2.33 10.27
N GLU A 195 -3.47 -2.71 10.73
CA GLU A 195 -2.35 -3.12 9.87
C GLU A 195 -2.55 -4.49 9.24
N ARG A 196 -3.34 -5.35 9.88
CA ARG A 196 -3.56 -6.73 9.42
C ARG A 196 -4.67 -6.90 8.39
N THR A 197 -5.39 -5.83 8.05
CA THR A 197 -6.45 -5.92 7.06
C THR A 197 -5.83 -6.01 5.66
N PRO A 198 -6.09 -7.07 4.87
CA PRO A 198 -5.45 -7.27 3.57
C PRO A 198 -5.70 -6.11 2.61
N ARG A 199 -4.63 -5.53 2.06
CA ARG A 199 -4.77 -4.31 1.23
C ARG A 199 -5.41 -4.61 -0.12
N GLY A 200 -5.13 -5.79 -0.68
CA GLY A 200 -5.77 -6.25 -1.91
C GLY A 200 -7.29 -6.24 -1.81
N ASP A 201 -7.84 -6.85 -0.76
CA ASP A 201 -9.29 -6.93 -0.51
C ASP A 201 -9.94 -5.56 -0.34
N ILE A 202 -9.28 -4.66 0.38
CA ILE A 202 -9.78 -3.30 0.58
C ILE A 202 -9.82 -2.53 -0.74
N ILE A 203 -8.75 -2.60 -1.53
CA ILE A 203 -8.70 -1.88 -2.81
C ILE A 203 -9.73 -2.45 -3.79
N LYS A 204 -9.91 -3.78 -3.82
CA LYS A 204 -10.99 -4.41 -4.59
C LYS A 204 -12.36 -3.86 -4.19
N ASN A 205 -12.68 -3.85 -2.89
CA ASN A 205 -13.94 -3.31 -2.38
C ASN A 205 -14.11 -1.82 -2.70
N PHE A 206 -13.02 -1.05 -2.66
CA PHE A 206 -13.02 0.34 -3.07
C PHE A 206 -13.37 0.48 -4.56
N LEU A 207 -12.75 -0.31 -5.44
CA LEU A 207 -13.02 -0.28 -6.88
C LEU A 207 -14.45 -0.68 -7.20
N GLU A 208 -15.01 -1.66 -6.50
CA GLU A 208 -16.42 -2.08 -6.66
C GLU A 208 -17.41 -1.00 -6.19
N LYS A 209 -17.09 -0.28 -5.10
CA LYS A 209 -17.95 0.78 -4.57
C LYS A 209 -17.89 2.09 -5.38
N ILE A 210 -16.76 2.43 -6.00
CA ILE A 210 -16.66 3.67 -6.77
C ILE A 210 -17.22 3.48 -8.18
N LYS A 211 -18.34 4.15 -8.49
CA LYS A 211 -18.98 4.13 -9.83
C LYS A 211 -18.07 4.59 -10.97
N THR A 212 -16.96 5.25 -10.66
CA THR A 212 -16.04 5.81 -11.66
C THR A 212 -14.83 4.92 -11.95
N ALA A 213 -14.76 3.70 -11.38
CA ALA A 213 -13.61 2.81 -11.57
C ALA A 213 -13.37 2.46 -13.06
N GLU A 214 -14.43 2.31 -13.85
CA GLU A 214 -14.38 1.95 -15.27
C GLU A 214 -13.70 2.99 -16.17
N LYS A 215 -13.52 4.24 -15.69
CA LYS A 215 -12.82 5.27 -16.47
C LYS A 215 -11.31 5.05 -16.51
N PHE A 216 -10.78 4.23 -15.61
CA PHE A 216 -9.36 3.95 -15.50
C PHE A 216 -8.97 2.75 -16.35
N ASP A 217 -7.88 2.87 -17.08
CA ASP A 217 -7.28 1.78 -17.83
C ASP A 217 -5.98 1.27 -17.19
N SER A 218 -5.50 1.93 -16.15
CA SER A 218 -4.23 1.58 -15.52
C SER A 218 -4.21 1.90 -14.04
N VAL A 219 -3.42 1.14 -13.29
CA VAL A 219 -3.18 1.36 -11.86
C VAL A 219 -1.70 1.46 -11.58
N VAL A 220 -1.34 2.40 -10.71
CA VAL A 220 -0.03 2.45 -10.05
C VAL A 220 -0.25 2.36 -8.54
N TYR A 221 0.35 1.36 -7.90
CA TYR A 221 0.35 1.19 -6.44
C TYR A 221 1.76 1.38 -5.91
N ILE A 222 1.94 2.11 -4.81
CA ILE A 222 3.26 2.41 -4.24
C ILE A 222 3.21 2.19 -2.74
N ASP A 223 4.09 1.33 -2.22
CA ASP A 223 4.10 0.93 -0.80
C ASP A 223 5.52 0.57 -0.35
N ASP A 224 5.81 0.74 0.94
CA ASP A 224 7.10 0.43 1.56
C ASP A 224 7.21 -1.03 2.03
N LYS A 225 6.12 -1.79 2.00
CA LYS A 225 6.02 -3.20 2.43
C LYS A 225 5.78 -4.13 1.24
N GLN A 226 6.70 -5.07 1.06
CA GLN A 226 6.64 -6.04 -0.03
C GLN A 226 5.40 -6.96 0.06
N ALA A 227 4.98 -7.33 1.28
CA ALA A 227 3.78 -8.15 1.49
C ALA A 227 2.54 -7.47 0.90
N ASN A 228 2.32 -6.19 1.22
CA ASN A 228 1.24 -5.38 0.67
C ASN A 228 1.30 -5.31 -0.87
N CYS A 229 2.49 -5.09 -1.44
CA CYS A 229 2.67 -5.10 -2.88
C CYS A 229 2.24 -6.42 -3.52
N ASN A 230 2.61 -7.55 -2.92
CA ASN A 230 2.25 -8.87 -3.44
C ASN A 230 0.74 -9.14 -3.31
N GLU A 231 0.13 -8.81 -2.18
CA GLU A 231 -1.33 -8.94 -1.98
C GLU A 231 -2.10 -8.14 -3.04
N VAL A 232 -1.70 -6.89 -3.27
CA VAL A 232 -2.33 -6.03 -4.28
C VAL A 232 -2.11 -6.61 -5.67
N TYR A 233 -0.91 -7.07 -6.00
CA TYR A 233 -0.65 -7.72 -7.28
C TYR A 233 -1.54 -8.95 -7.50
N GLU A 234 -1.66 -9.82 -6.50
CA GLU A 234 -2.46 -11.03 -6.58
C GLU A 234 -3.95 -10.71 -6.76
N GLU A 235 -4.50 -9.78 -5.98
CA GLU A 235 -5.92 -9.43 -6.09
C GLU A 235 -6.23 -8.76 -7.43
N PHE A 236 -5.39 -7.84 -7.90
CA PHE A 236 -5.59 -7.21 -9.21
C PHE A 236 -5.49 -8.19 -10.37
N SER A 237 -4.69 -9.25 -10.22
CA SER A 237 -4.57 -10.31 -11.24
C SER A 237 -5.82 -11.19 -11.34
N LYS A 238 -6.68 -11.18 -10.31
CA LYS A 238 -7.93 -11.94 -10.26
C LYS A 238 -9.18 -11.09 -10.56
N LEU A 239 -9.04 -9.77 -10.68
CA LEU A 239 -10.17 -8.88 -10.92
C LEU A 239 -10.82 -9.16 -12.28
N GLU A 240 -12.07 -9.57 -12.27
CA GLU A 240 -12.87 -9.67 -13.50
C GLU A 240 -13.30 -8.29 -14.02
N LYS A 241 -13.57 -7.35 -13.09
CA LYS A 241 -13.95 -5.96 -13.35
C LYS A 241 -13.50 -5.02 -12.21
N PRO A 242 -13.07 -3.77 -12.51
CA PRO A 242 -12.76 -3.26 -13.84
C PRO A 242 -11.51 -3.94 -14.43
N GLN A 243 -11.49 -4.11 -15.76
CA GLN A 243 -10.32 -4.67 -16.45
C GLN A 243 -9.31 -3.56 -16.75
N PHE A 244 -8.25 -3.50 -15.95
CA PHE A 244 -7.12 -2.62 -16.22
C PHE A 244 -6.29 -3.16 -17.38
N LYS A 245 -5.74 -2.32 -18.24
CA LYS A 245 -4.77 -2.74 -19.27
C LYS A 245 -3.36 -2.91 -18.71
N LYS A 246 -3.07 -2.22 -17.61
CA LYS A 246 -1.76 -2.21 -16.97
C LYS A 246 -1.86 -1.97 -15.47
N ILE A 247 -1.25 -2.84 -14.68
CA ILE A 247 -1.05 -2.65 -13.24
C ILE A 247 0.44 -2.60 -12.96
N THR A 248 0.89 -1.52 -12.33
CA THR A 248 2.28 -1.38 -11.87
C THR A 248 2.27 -1.26 -10.36
N VAL A 249 2.87 -2.24 -9.70
CA VAL A 249 3.05 -2.25 -8.24
C VAL A 249 4.50 -1.91 -7.94
N LEU A 250 4.73 -0.84 -7.18
CA LEU A 250 6.06 -0.36 -6.82
C LEU A 250 6.33 -0.67 -5.35
N TYR A 251 7.29 -1.55 -5.11
CA TYR A 251 7.87 -1.72 -3.78
C TYR A 251 8.98 -0.68 -3.61
N PHE A 252 8.76 0.30 -2.74
CA PHE A 252 9.68 1.41 -2.48
C PHE A 252 9.85 1.68 -0.98
N ASN A 253 10.83 1.03 -0.37
CA ASN A 253 11.12 1.22 1.05
C ASN A 253 11.99 2.47 1.29
N LYS A 254 11.36 3.64 1.27
CA LYS A 254 12.04 4.92 1.49
C LYS A 254 12.55 5.06 2.93
N ALA A 255 11.78 4.62 3.91
CA ALA A 255 12.10 4.83 5.33
C ALA A 255 13.42 4.17 5.74
N LEU A 256 13.80 3.04 5.12
CA LEU A 256 15.12 2.42 5.38
C LEU A 256 16.32 3.22 4.85
N LEU A 257 16.09 4.20 3.97
CA LEU A 257 17.13 5.12 3.50
C LEU A 257 17.24 6.37 4.38
N PHE A 258 16.33 6.54 5.34
CA PHE A 258 16.37 7.66 6.28
C PHE A 258 17.51 7.45 7.28
N PRO A 259 18.35 8.46 7.58
CA PRO A 259 19.45 8.31 8.52
C PRO A 259 18.95 7.82 9.88
N GLU A 260 19.38 6.63 10.28
CA GLU A 260 19.05 6.06 11.57
C GLU A 260 20.00 6.62 12.63
N LYS A 261 19.45 7.15 13.72
CA LYS A 261 20.22 7.42 14.92
C LYS A 261 20.39 6.10 15.67
N GLN A 262 21.63 5.59 15.66
CA GLN A 262 22.01 4.40 16.43
C GLN A 262 21.55 4.55 17.88
N MET A 263 20.79 3.57 18.38
CA MET A 263 20.31 3.49 19.74
C MET A 263 20.70 2.13 20.31
N GLU A 264 21.20 2.11 21.54
CA GLU A 264 21.43 0.85 22.23
C GLU A 264 20.10 0.17 22.56
N THR A 265 20.10 -1.18 22.61
CA THR A 265 18.90 -1.99 22.82
C THR A 265 18.16 -1.65 24.10
N VAL A 266 18.85 -1.43 25.23
CA VAL A 266 18.21 -1.16 26.52
C VAL A 266 17.47 0.19 26.53
N PRO A 267 18.07 1.32 26.10
CA PRO A 267 17.36 2.57 25.88
C PRO A 267 16.17 2.45 24.90
N PHE A 268 16.33 1.71 23.80
CA PHE A 268 15.25 1.47 22.83
C PHE A 268 14.07 0.76 23.49
N GLU A 269 14.32 -0.39 24.11
CA GLU A 269 13.31 -1.22 24.74
C GLU A 269 12.51 -0.44 25.79
N ARG A 270 13.20 0.34 26.63
CA ARG A 270 12.55 1.17 27.64
C ARG A 270 11.54 2.14 27.02
N LYS A 271 11.97 2.90 26.00
CA LYS A 271 11.12 3.88 25.31
C LYS A 271 9.96 3.21 24.59
N PHE A 272 10.20 2.06 23.96
CA PHE A 272 9.16 1.32 23.24
C PHE A 272 8.10 0.77 24.21
N ILE A 273 8.51 0.22 25.36
CA ILE A 273 7.59 -0.24 26.41
C ILE A 273 6.80 0.93 27.01
N GLU A 274 7.45 2.07 27.25
CA GLU A 274 6.77 3.29 27.71
C GLU A 274 5.70 3.76 26.71
N PHE A 275 6.01 3.71 25.41
CA PHE A 275 5.05 4.00 24.36
C PHE A 275 3.88 3.00 24.36
N ILE A 276 4.14 1.69 24.41
CA ILE A 276 3.05 0.69 24.50
C ILE A 276 2.17 0.96 25.73
N ARG A 277 2.76 1.31 26.87
CA ARG A 277 2.00 1.62 28.10
C ARG A 277 1.08 2.84 27.92
N SER A 278 1.52 3.89 27.22
CA SER A 278 0.67 5.06 26.98
C SER A 278 -0.50 4.77 26.03
N THR A 279 -0.37 3.73 25.19
CA THR A 279 -1.45 3.28 24.29
C THR A 279 -2.41 2.27 24.91
N LYS A 280 -2.17 1.83 26.16
CA LYS A 280 -3.09 0.90 26.83
C LYS A 280 -4.48 1.51 26.93
N THR A 281 -5.45 0.76 26.45
CA THR A 281 -6.85 1.16 26.55
C THR A 281 -7.33 0.98 27.98
N VAL A 282 -8.02 1.98 28.53
CA VAL A 282 -8.70 1.84 29.82
C VAL A 282 -9.78 0.79 29.62
N THR A 283 -9.58 -0.42 30.16
CA THR A 283 -10.63 -1.44 30.13
C THR A 283 -11.80 -0.88 30.95
N PRO A 284 -13.03 -0.80 30.41
CA PRO A 284 -14.19 -0.38 31.17
C PRO A 284 -14.48 -1.33 32.35
#